data_AF-A0A519RXM4-F1
#
_entry.id   AF-A0A519RXM4-F1
#
_cell.length_a   1.000
_cell.length_b   1.000
_cell.length_c   1.000
_cell.angle_alpha   90.00
_cell.angle_beta   90.00
_cell.angle_gamma   90.00
#
_symmetry.space_group_name_H-M   'P 1'
#
loop_
_entity.id
_entity.type
_entity.pdbx_description
1 polymer ?
#
loop_
_entity_poly.entity_id
_entity_poly.type
_entity_poly.pdbx_seq_one_letter_code
_entity_poly.pdbx_strand_id
1 'polypeptide(L)' 'AFEGFRVYDLVRTGRVVGTLPATSPKLILPIPQREINNNSLLTQNAGY' A
#
# COMPACT_ATOMS: atom_id res chain seq x y z
N ALA A 1 -1.93 21.82 -0.85
CA ALA A 1 -0.96 20.71 -0.76
C ALA A 1 -0.61 20.50 0.72
N PHE A 2 -0.06 19.33 1.12
CA PHE A 2 0.27 18.94 2.52
C PHE A 2 -0.86 18.38 3.41
N GLU A 3 -2.00 18.00 2.83
CA GLU A 3 -3.14 17.43 3.58
C GLU A 3 -3.26 15.90 3.43
N GLY A 4 -2.28 15.25 2.81
CA GLY A 4 -2.26 13.79 2.65
C GLY A 4 -3.18 13.21 1.56
N PHE A 5 -4.01 13.99 0.89
CA PHE A 5 -4.98 13.44 -0.10
C PHE A 5 -4.37 12.95 -1.41
N ARG A 6 -3.24 13.52 -1.83
CA ARG A 6 -2.74 13.38 -3.21
C ARG A 6 -2.57 11.92 -3.65
N VAL A 7 -1.97 11.08 -2.82
CA VAL A 7 -1.66 9.69 -3.19
C VAL A 7 -2.94 8.86 -3.27
N TYR A 8 -3.82 8.97 -2.27
CA TYR A 8 -5.08 8.23 -2.21
C TYR A 8 -6.02 8.59 -3.37
N ASP A 9 -6.07 9.87 -3.74
CA ASP A 9 -6.86 10.33 -4.88
C ASP A 9 -6.37 9.77 -6.22
N LEU A 10 -5.05 9.68 -6.40
CA LEU A 10 -4.49 9.09 -7.61
C LEU A 10 -4.81 7.59 -7.68
N VAL A 11 -4.62 6.85 -6.59
CA VAL A 11 -4.90 5.40 -6.54
C VAL A 11 -6.38 5.11 -6.82
N ARG A 12 -7.30 5.77 -6.12
CA ARG A 12 -8.74 5.50 -6.28
C ARG A 12 -9.29 5.91 -7.66
N THR A 13 -8.61 6.82 -8.36
CA THR A 13 -8.97 7.23 -9.72
C THR A 13 -8.18 6.47 -10.80
N GLY A 14 -7.41 5.46 -10.42
CA GLY A 14 -6.62 4.63 -11.35
C GLY A 14 -5.45 5.36 -12.00
N ARG A 15 -5.02 6.50 -11.45
CA ARG A 15 -3.93 7.31 -11.98
C ARG A 15 -2.58 6.86 -11.42
N VAL A 16 -1.54 7.02 -12.23
CA VAL A 16 -0.16 6.70 -11.86
C VAL A 16 0.31 7.58 -10.69
N VAL A 17 0.97 6.96 -9.71
CA VAL A 17 1.61 7.64 -8.57
C VAL A 17 3.12 7.69 -8.84
N GLY A 18 3.63 8.84 -9.31
CA GLY A 18 5.02 8.96 -9.75
C GLY A 18 5.28 8.07 -10.98
N THR A 19 6.03 6.99 -10.80
CA THR A 19 6.30 5.96 -11.84
C THR A 19 5.53 4.66 -11.60
N LEU A 20 4.75 4.55 -10.51
CA LEU A 20 4.04 3.34 -10.15
C LEU A 20 2.60 3.36 -10.68
N PRO A 21 2.13 2.28 -11.34
CA PRO A 21 0.72 2.16 -11.67
C PRO A 21 -0.12 2.13 -10.40
N ALA A 22 -1.39 2.55 -10.46
CA ALA A 22 -2.30 2.56 -9.32
C ALA A 22 -2.50 1.17 -8.68
N THR A 23 -2.26 0.09 -9.43
CA THR A 23 -2.32 -1.31 -8.99
C THR A 23 -1.01 -1.84 -8.42
N SER A 24 0.03 -1.00 -8.33
CA SER A 24 1.34 -1.42 -7.83
C SER A 24 1.24 -1.88 -6.37
N PRO A 25 1.72 -3.09 -6.02
CA PRO A 25 1.67 -3.56 -4.64
C PRO A 25 2.56 -2.74 -3.70
N LYS A 26 3.55 -2.00 -4.24
CA LYS A 26 4.43 -1.08 -3.48
C LYS A 26 3.72 0.18 -2.95
N LEU A 27 2.44 0.39 -3.32
CA LEU A 27 1.62 1.49 -2.79
C LEU A 27 0.90 1.11 -1.49
N ILE A 28 1.01 -0.16 -1.07
CA ILE A 28 0.43 -0.68 0.17
C ILE A 28 1.55 -0.77 1.21
N LEU A 29 1.30 -0.36 2.44
CA LEU A 29 2.30 -0.46 3.53
C LEU A 29 2.49 -1.93 3.96
N PRO A 30 3.68 -2.30 4.47
CA PRO A 30 3.90 -3.63 5.00
C PRO A 30 3.04 -3.87 6.24
N ILE A 31 2.57 -5.11 6.39
CA ILE A 31 1.95 -5.57 7.62
C ILE A 31 3.03 -5.63 8.71
N PRO A 32 2.81 -5.03 9.90
CA PRO A 32 3.78 -5.11 10.98
C PRO A 32 4.05 -6.55 11.42
N GLN A 33 5.32 -6.88 11.68
CA GLN A 33 5.73 -8.24 12.04
C GLN A 33 5.01 -8.79 13.27
N ARG A 34 4.68 -7.92 14.24
CA ARG A 34 3.89 -8.30 15.42
C ARG A 34 2.54 -8.92 15.05
N GLU A 35 1.87 -8.38 14.04
CA GLU A 35 0.54 -8.85 13.62
C GLU A 35 0.63 -10.21 12.92
N ILE A 36 1.68 -10.43 12.12
CA ILE A 36 1.98 -11.74 11.51
C ILE A 36 2.32 -12.77 12.58
N ASN A 37 3.11 -12.41 13.59
CA ASN A 37 3.46 -13.32 14.69
C ASN A 37 2.23 -13.73 15.53
N ASN A 38 1.28 -12.81 15.70
CA ASN A 38 0.06 -13.06 16.48
C ASN A 38 -0.98 -13.91 15.72
N ASN A 39 -0.92 -13.93 14.38
CA ASN A 39 -1.84 -14.68 13.54
C ASN A 39 -1.10 -15.36 12.39
N SER A 40 -0.82 -16.65 12.52
CA SER A 40 -0.07 -17.45 11.53
C SER A 40 -0.78 -17.61 10.18
N LEU A 41 -2.08 -17.29 10.09
CA LEU A 41 -2.82 -17.28 8.83
C LEU A 41 -2.66 -15.95 8.07
N LEU A 42 -2.06 -14.93 8.69
CA LEU A 42 -1.82 -13.63 8.08
C LEU A 42 -0.52 -13.67 7.27
N THR A 43 -0.62 -13.51 5.95
CA THR A 43 0.54 -13.42 5.05
C THR A 43 0.89 -11.96 4.75
N GLN A 44 2.18 -11.66 4.54
CA GLN A 44 2.63 -10.32 4.16
C GLN A 44 2.02 -9.85 2.82
N ASN A 45 1.86 -8.54 2.66
CA ASN A 45 1.48 -7.90 1.40
C ASN A 45 2.53 -8.18 0.32
N ALA A 46 2.07 -8.42 -0.91
CA ALA A 46 2.98 -8.72 -2.02
C ALA A 46 4.07 -7.65 -2.20
N GLY A 47 5.31 -8.07 -2.43
CA GLY A 47 6.44 -7.17 -2.67
C GLY A 47 7.18 -6.68 -1.43
N TYR A 48 6.82 -7.18 -0.23
CA TYR A 48 7.56 -7.02 1.03
C TYR A 48 8.06 -8.37 1.57
#